data_AF-A0A7W0T128-F1
#
_entry.id   AF-A0A7W0T128-F1
#
_cell.length_a   1.000
_cell.length_b   1.000
_cell.length_c   1.000
_cell.angle_alpha   90.00
_cell.angle_beta   90.00
_cell.angle_gamma   90.00
#
_symmetry.space_group_name_H-M   'P 1'
#
loop_
_entity.id
_entity.type
_entity.pdbx_description
1 polymer ?
#
loop_
_entity_poly.entity_id
_entity_poly.type
_entity_poly.pdbx_seq_one_letter_code
_entity_poly.pdbx_strand_id
1 'polypeptide(L)'
;MRAVGVVCVLVAASCGSQADPVARSRPATSTIAPAAGPDDVIVAQINGRPVWGSCVAAQARAADDAAARRAALDECVAFELLAQAAEAKGFASDPDVGEATRAALVDQLVETAFENRYRTPADLADVIGKILDRHTDRLSTPEGRASAYARVPVALDAPADRDAAARALAERIAATLADETGLFPIHLDETARRLAEGTGLTVEFAPTDVQPKETLVDSYGDALFAIREVGRIAPEPVRTRWGWDVILLSQRIPARKRTREELAAEAFPDVRRSYFQVWVNGIVRSLGVKIEIDPEQLAQIDEVMP
;
A
#
# COMPACT_ATOMS: atom_id res chain seq x y z
N MET A 1 17.90 -77.98 -25.92
CA MET A 1 17.68 -77.58 -27.34
C MET A 1 17.93 -76.08 -27.44
N ARG A 2 19.06 -75.68 -28.09
CA ARG A 2 19.14 -74.81 -29.29
C ARG A 2 18.45 -73.42 -29.12
N ALA A 3 19.03 -72.25 -29.38
CA ALA A 3 20.26 -71.80 -30.06
C ALA A 3 20.54 -70.34 -29.60
N VAL A 4 21.75 -69.97 -29.18
CA VAL A 4 22.78 -69.21 -29.93
C VAL A 4 22.23 -68.24 -30.98
N GLY A 5 22.36 -66.94 -30.70
CA GLY A 5 22.24 -65.83 -31.65
C GLY A 5 23.29 -64.77 -31.33
N VAL A 6 24.44 -64.88 -31.98
CA VAL A 6 25.54 -63.91 -31.98
C VAL A 6 25.22 -62.82 -32.98
N VAL A 7 25.30 -61.54 -32.57
CA VAL A 7 25.38 -60.41 -33.49
C VAL A 7 26.66 -59.64 -33.17
N CYS A 8 27.65 -59.81 -34.04
CA CYS A 8 28.79 -58.93 -34.18
C CYS A 8 28.37 -57.71 -35.01
N VAL A 9 28.61 -56.49 -34.49
CA VAL A 9 28.70 -55.28 -35.30
C VAL A 9 30.08 -54.67 -35.12
N LEU A 10 30.74 -54.45 -36.25
CA LEU A 10 32.07 -53.89 -36.40
C LEU A 10 32.06 -52.36 -36.26
N VAL A 11 33.02 -51.91 -35.44
CA VAL A 11 33.84 -50.68 -35.46
C VAL A 11 33.56 -49.61 -36.53
N ALA A 12 33.37 -48.37 -36.07
CA ALA A 12 33.93 -47.18 -36.72
C ALA A 12 34.63 -46.31 -35.67
N ALA A 13 35.96 -46.27 -35.74
CA ALA A 13 36.78 -45.31 -35.01
C ALA A 13 36.63 -43.92 -35.66
N SER A 14 36.11 -42.97 -34.90
CA SER A 14 36.13 -41.55 -35.24
C SER A 14 37.12 -40.86 -34.30
N CYS A 15 38.32 -40.59 -34.82
CA CYS A 15 39.20 -39.56 -34.30
C CYS A 15 38.80 -38.22 -34.95
N GLY A 16 38.34 -37.27 -34.14
CA GLY A 16 38.20 -35.86 -34.50
C GLY A 16 38.20 -35.05 -33.19
N SER A 17 39.34 -34.50 -32.78
CA SER A 17 39.66 -33.07 -32.92
C SER A 17 38.56 -32.19 -32.28
N GLN A 18 38.66 -31.92 -30.97
CA GLN A 18 39.36 -30.78 -30.41
C GLN A 18 38.70 -29.44 -30.76
N ALA A 19 37.83 -28.98 -29.86
CA ALA A 19 37.70 -27.58 -29.51
C ALA A 19 37.05 -27.54 -28.12
N ASP A 20 37.88 -27.55 -27.08
CA ASP A 20 37.45 -26.97 -25.81
C ASP A 20 36.98 -25.54 -26.14
N PRO A 21 35.76 -25.12 -25.76
CA PRO A 21 35.53 -23.70 -25.63
C PRO A 21 36.41 -23.30 -24.46
N VAL A 22 37.61 -22.80 -24.77
CA VAL A 22 38.29 -21.86 -23.89
C VAL A 22 37.30 -20.71 -23.80
N ALA A 23 36.40 -20.80 -22.82
CA ALA A 23 35.73 -19.67 -22.25
C ALA A 23 36.87 -18.70 -21.97
N ARG A 24 36.98 -17.68 -22.81
CA ARG A 24 37.91 -16.59 -22.57
C ARG A 24 37.42 -16.00 -21.28
N SER A 25 37.98 -16.46 -20.16
CA SER A 25 37.83 -15.83 -18.87
C SER A 25 38.18 -14.38 -19.13
N ARG A 26 37.16 -13.53 -19.17
CA ARG A 26 37.39 -12.08 -19.19
C ARG A 26 38.34 -11.83 -18.03
N PRO A 27 39.48 -11.16 -18.24
CA PRO A 27 40.37 -10.84 -17.14
C PRO A 27 39.51 -10.18 -16.07
N ALA A 28 39.53 -10.74 -14.86
CA ALA A 28 38.82 -10.18 -13.73
C ALA A 28 39.22 -8.71 -13.65
N THR A 29 38.26 -7.81 -13.86
CA THR A 29 38.51 -6.38 -13.79
C THR A 29 38.97 -6.11 -12.36
N SER A 30 40.26 -5.87 -12.19
CA SER A 30 40.88 -5.44 -10.95
C SER A 30 40.02 -4.36 -10.29
N THR A 31 39.40 -4.68 -9.16
CA THR A 31 38.48 -3.80 -8.41
C THR A 31 39.30 -2.83 -7.57
N ILE A 32 39.99 -1.90 -8.24
CA ILE A 32 40.59 -0.77 -7.54
C ILE A 32 39.43 0.13 -7.07
N ALA A 33 39.40 0.43 -5.77
CA ALA A 33 38.42 1.37 -5.23
C ALA A 33 38.54 2.71 -5.98
N PRO A 34 37.45 3.25 -6.54
CA PRO A 34 37.50 4.54 -7.22
C PRO A 34 37.67 5.67 -6.21
N ALA A 35 38.24 6.79 -6.67
CA ALA A 35 38.21 8.04 -5.93
C ALA A 35 36.75 8.49 -5.70
N ALA A 36 36.47 9.08 -4.53
CA ALA A 36 35.14 9.62 -4.24
C ALA A 36 34.80 10.86 -5.08
N GLY A 37 35.81 11.53 -5.64
CA GLY A 37 35.67 12.69 -6.51
C GLY A 37 37.01 13.13 -7.10
N PRO A 38 37.03 14.16 -7.96
CA PRO A 38 38.26 14.65 -8.60
C PRO A 38 39.30 15.20 -7.61
N ASP A 39 38.85 15.61 -6.42
CA ASP A 39 39.69 16.18 -5.36
C ASP A 39 40.05 15.17 -4.25
N ASP A 40 39.75 13.88 -4.44
CA ASP A 40 40.08 12.85 -3.46
C ASP A 40 41.60 12.59 -3.46
N VAL A 41 42.24 12.81 -2.31
CA VAL A 41 43.69 12.78 -2.20
C VAL A 41 44.18 11.35 -2.01
N ILE A 42 45.26 10.97 -2.70
CA ILE A 42 45.94 9.69 -2.43
C ILE A 42 46.77 9.84 -1.15
N VAL A 43 46.42 9.07 -0.13
CA VAL A 43 47.08 9.11 1.19
C VAL A 43 48.09 7.97 1.40
N ALA A 44 47.98 6.88 0.63
CA ALA A 44 48.96 5.80 0.57
C ALA A 44 48.89 5.05 -0.78
N GLN A 45 49.89 4.21 -1.08
CA GLN A 45 49.86 3.28 -2.22
C GLN A 45 50.34 1.89 -1.80
N ILE A 46 49.64 0.84 -2.22
CA ILE A 46 49.97 -0.56 -1.93
C ILE A 46 50.06 -1.31 -3.24
N ASN A 47 51.25 -1.78 -3.60
CA ASN A 47 51.51 -2.50 -4.86
C ASN A 47 51.03 -1.70 -6.10
N GLY A 48 51.14 -0.37 -6.06
CA GLY A 48 50.71 0.54 -7.12
C GLY A 48 49.22 0.90 -7.11
N ARG A 49 48.43 0.38 -6.15
CA ARG A 49 47.02 0.76 -5.97
C ARG A 49 46.89 1.90 -4.95
N PRO A 50 46.11 2.96 -5.26
CA PRO A 50 45.92 4.07 -4.35
C PRO A 50 45.00 3.70 -3.18
N VAL A 51 45.33 4.21 -1.99
CA VAL A 51 44.38 4.36 -0.89
C VAL A 51 43.97 5.82 -0.84
N TRP A 52 42.67 6.05 -1.00
CA TRP A 52 42.08 7.38 -1.07
C TRP A 52 41.78 7.97 0.31
N GLY A 53 41.85 9.29 0.41
CA GLY A 53 41.54 10.05 1.61
C GLY A 53 40.09 9.84 2.06
N SER A 54 39.18 9.61 1.11
CA SER A 54 37.78 9.23 1.39
C SER A 54 37.65 7.94 2.21
N CYS A 55 38.53 6.95 2.03
CA CYS A 55 38.54 5.75 2.88
C CYS A 55 38.86 6.13 4.33
N VAL A 56 39.91 6.95 4.52
CA VAL A 56 40.33 7.39 5.86
C VAL A 56 39.22 8.22 6.51
N ALA A 57 38.59 9.12 5.76
CA ALA A 57 37.46 9.91 6.25
C ALA A 57 36.27 9.03 6.67
N ALA A 58 35.97 7.97 5.91
CA ALA A 58 34.91 7.03 6.25
C ALA A 58 35.23 6.21 7.52
N GLN A 59 36.48 5.75 7.67
CA GLN A 59 36.90 4.91 8.81
C GLN A 59 37.18 5.70 10.09
N ALA A 60 37.66 6.95 10.00
CA ALA A 60 37.99 7.77 11.16
C ALA A 60 36.77 8.13 12.04
N ARG A 61 35.53 7.88 11.56
CA ARG A 61 34.28 8.32 12.19
C ARG A 61 34.32 9.85 12.45
N ALA A 62 33.50 10.36 13.38
CA ALA A 62 33.49 11.79 13.73
C ALA A 62 34.71 12.25 14.55
N ALA A 63 35.78 11.45 14.67
CA ALA A 63 36.96 11.79 15.45
C ALA A 63 37.96 12.59 14.61
N ASP A 64 38.37 13.78 15.10
CA ASP A 64 39.22 14.72 14.38
C ASP A 64 40.63 14.87 14.99
N ASP A 65 41.19 13.78 15.53
CA ASP A 65 42.56 13.76 16.02
C ASP A 65 43.50 12.98 15.10
N ALA A 66 44.79 13.31 15.19
CA ALA A 66 45.82 12.73 14.32
C ALA A 66 46.01 11.22 14.56
N ALA A 67 45.80 10.73 15.79
CA ALA A 67 45.93 9.32 16.10
C ALA A 67 44.77 8.52 15.49
N ALA A 68 43.54 9.03 15.57
CA ALA A 68 42.37 8.44 14.91
C ALA A 68 42.54 8.37 13.39
N ARG A 69 43.01 9.44 12.75
CA ARG A 69 43.32 9.42 11.30
C ARG A 69 44.39 8.41 10.93
N ARG A 70 45.43 8.25 11.76
CA ARG A 70 46.48 7.26 11.52
C ARG A 70 45.94 5.84 11.61
N ALA A 71 45.13 5.53 12.63
CA ALA A 71 44.49 4.23 12.79
C ALA A 71 43.54 3.92 11.62
N ALA A 72 42.72 4.89 11.21
CA ALA A 72 41.84 4.74 10.04
C ALA A 72 42.62 4.48 8.74
N LEU A 73 43.78 5.13 8.55
CA LEU A 73 44.66 4.83 7.43
C LEU A 73 45.22 3.40 7.49
N ASP A 74 45.64 2.94 8.66
CA ASP A 74 46.14 1.56 8.82
C ASP A 74 45.04 0.52 8.53
N GLU A 75 43.79 0.78 8.94
CA GLU A 75 42.64 -0.03 8.57
C GLU A 75 42.41 -0.03 7.05
N CYS A 76 42.42 1.13 6.39
CA CYS A 76 42.29 1.22 4.93
C CYS A 76 43.40 0.45 4.19
N VAL A 77 44.64 0.53 4.67
CA VAL A 77 45.78 -0.24 4.13
C VAL A 77 45.53 -1.75 4.31
N ALA A 78 45.06 -2.18 5.47
CA ALA A 78 44.75 -3.57 5.74
C ALA A 78 43.60 -4.08 4.84
N PHE A 79 42.54 -3.30 4.67
CA PHE A 79 41.44 -3.61 3.75
C PHE A 79 41.92 -3.78 2.31
N GLU A 80 42.79 -2.88 1.82
CA GLU A 80 43.35 -2.98 0.45
C GLU A 80 44.20 -4.26 0.28
N LEU A 81 45.04 -4.59 1.26
CA LEU A 81 45.83 -5.84 1.23
C LEU A 81 44.93 -7.09 1.21
N LEU A 82 43.85 -7.08 2.00
CA LEU A 82 42.86 -8.17 2.00
C LEU A 82 42.11 -8.27 0.68
N ALA A 83 41.73 -7.14 0.07
CA ALA A 83 41.10 -7.10 -1.24
C ALA A 83 42.01 -7.69 -2.33
N GLN A 84 43.29 -7.31 -2.35
CA GLN A 84 44.27 -7.90 -3.27
C GLN A 84 44.43 -9.41 -3.05
N ALA A 85 44.45 -9.87 -1.80
CA ALA A 85 44.52 -11.30 -1.47
C ALA A 85 43.25 -12.07 -1.89
N ALA A 86 42.07 -11.45 -1.79
CA ALA A 86 40.81 -12.03 -2.24
C ALA A 86 40.75 -12.15 -3.77
N GLU A 87 41.19 -11.10 -4.48
CA GLU A 87 41.30 -11.14 -5.94
C GLU A 87 42.28 -12.22 -6.42
N ALA A 88 43.44 -12.34 -5.77
CA ALA A 88 44.42 -13.39 -6.08
C ALA A 88 43.87 -14.81 -5.86
N LYS A 89 42.87 -14.97 -4.98
CA LYS A 89 42.17 -16.23 -4.73
C LYS A 89 40.96 -16.46 -5.65
N GLY A 90 40.64 -15.52 -6.54
CA GLY A 90 39.55 -15.66 -7.50
C GLY A 90 38.16 -15.29 -6.98
N PHE A 91 38.05 -14.71 -5.77
CA PHE A 91 36.73 -14.31 -5.20
C PHE A 91 35.99 -13.29 -6.07
N ALA A 92 36.69 -12.53 -6.93
CA ALA A 92 36.06 -11.60 -7.87
C ALA A 92 35.20 -12.30 -8.94
N SER A 93 35.37 -13.61 -9.15
CA SER A 93 34.56 -14.42 -10.06
C SER A 93 33.48 -15.24 -9.35
N ASP A 94 33.36 -15.10 -8.03
CA ASP A 94 32.34 -15.78 -7.23
C ASP A 94 30.95 -15.19 -7.55
N PRO A 95 29.94 -16.02 -7.88
CA PRO A 95 28.58 -15.55 -8.13
C PRO A 95 27.99 -14.70 -7.01
N ASP A 96 28.25 -15.05 -5.75
CA ASP A 96 27.70 -14.32 -4.59
C ASP A 96 28.31 -12.92 -4.49
N VAL A 97 29.60 -12.78 -4.81
CA VAL A 97 30.28 -11.47 -4.90
C VAL A 97 29.72 -10.64 -6.06
N GLY A 98 29.43 -11.29 -7.19
CA GLY A 98 28.81 -10.65 -8.34
C GLY A 98 27.38 -10.15 -8.06
N GLU A 99 26.57 -10.93 -7.34
CA GLU A 99 25.24 -10.52 -6.88
C GLU A 99 25.31 -9.38 -5.86
N ALA A 100 26.18 -9.49 -4.85
CA ALA A 100 26.36 -8.44 -3.83
C ALA A 100 26.79 -7.11 -4.45
N THR A 101 27.68 -7.14 -5.44
CA THR A 101 28.10 -5.94 -6.18
C THR A 101 26.94 -5.32 -6.97
N ARG A 102 26.13 -6.14 -7.65
CA ARG A 102 24.95 -5.66 -8.38
C ARG A 102 23.90 -5.06 -7.45
N ALA A 103 23.62 -5.71 -6.33
CA ALA A 103 22.71 -5.20 -5.31
C ALA A 103 23.17 -3.81 -4.82
N ALA A 104 24.44 -3.67 -4.45
CA ALA A 104 24.99 -2.39 -3.99
C ALA A 104 24.88 -1.27 -5.05
N LEU A 105 25.06 -1.59 -6.34
CA LEU A 105 24.87 -0.63 -7.43
C LEU A 105 23.40 -0.21 -7.60
N VAL A 106 22.48 -1.17 -7.52
CA VAL A 106 21.03 -0.91 -7.60
C VAL A 106 20.58 -0.07 -6.41
N ASP A 107 20.99 -0.42 -5.20
CA ASP A 107 20.65 0.31 -3.98
C ASP A 107 21.12 1.77 -4.07
N GLN A 108 22.36 1.99 -4.50
CA GLN A 108 22.89 3.35 -4.69
C GLN A 108 22.10 4.12 -5.75
N LEU A 109 21.71 3.48 -6.86
CA LEU A 109 20.90 4.10 -7.89
C LEU A 109 19.51 4.48 -7.35
N VAL A 110 18.83 3.56 -6.66
CA VAL A 110 17.50 3.80 -6.09
C VAL A 110 17.56 4.92 -5.06
N GLU A 111 18.52 4.88 -4.14
CA GLU A 111 18.71 5.88 -3.10
C GLU A 111 18.91 7.28 -3.72
N THR A 112 19.86 7.40 -4.65
CA THR A 112 20.24 8.70 -5.22
C THR A 112 19.24 9.25 -6.24
N ALA A 113 18.75 8.41 -7.14
CA ALA A 113 17.94 8.84 -8.26
C ALA A 113 16.43 8.81 -7.98
N PHE A 114 15.98 8.06 -6.96
CA PHE A 114 14.57 7.97 -6.59
C PHE A 114 14.31 8.46 -5.17
N GLU A 115 14.85 7.79 -4.14
CA GLU A 115 14.49 8.05 -2.75
C GLU A 115 14.80 9.49 -2.34
N ASN A 116 15.99 9.98 -2.72
CA ASN A 116 16.44 11.35 -2.43
C ASN A 116 15.76 12.42 -3.27
N ARG A 117 15.22 12.05 -4.43
CA ARG A 117 14.52 12.96 -5.34
C ARG A 117 13.05 13.14 -4.98
N TYR A 118 12.41 12.09 -4.47
CA TYR A 118 10.98 12.05 -4.20
C TYR A 118 10.73 11.80 -2.71
N ARG A 119 10.97 12.81 -1.86
CA ARG A 119 10.90 12.70 -0.40
C ARG A 119 9.59 13.21 0.19
N THR A 120 8.93 14.12 -0.51
CA THR A 120 7.77 14.87 -0.02
C THR A 120 6.65 14.90 -1.08
N PRO A 121 5.40 15.20 -0.68
CA PRO A 121 4.31 15.38 -1.63
C PRO A 121 4.61 16.43 -2.72
N ALA A 122 5.40 17.46 -2.39
CA ALA A 122 5.78 18.51 -3.34
C ALA A 122 6.62 17.98 -4.51
N ASP A 123 7.43 16.93 -4.29
CA ASP A 123 8.28 16.34 -5.32
C ASP A 123 7.46 15.58 -6.39
N LEU A 124 6.21 15.24 -6.08
CA LEU A 124 5.24 14.59 -6.97
C LEU A 124 3.96 15.42 -7.14
N ALA A 125 4.04 16.75 -6.98
CA ALA A 125 2.88 17.64 -6.96
C ALA A 125 1.98 17.49 -8.20
N ASP A 126 2.55 17.37 -9.40
CA ASP A 126 1.79 17.23 -10.65
C ASP A 126 1.00 15.92 -10.71
N VAL A 127 1.59 14.83 -10.22
CA VAL A 127 0.97 13.50 -10.23
C VAL A 127 -0.14 13.46 -9.19
N ILE A 128 0.14 13.94 -7.98
CA ILE A 128 -0.82 14.01 -6.87
C ILE A 128 -1.96 14.95 -7.23
N GLY A 129 -1.68 16.12 -7.81
CA GLY A 129 -2.68 17.10 -8.25
C GLY A 129 -3.72 16.48 -9.17
N LYS A 130 -3.29 15.74 -10.21
CA LYS A 130 -4.19 15.02 -11.13
C LYS A 130 -5.03 13.93 -10.45
N ILE A 131 -4.53 13.33 -9.37
CA ILE A 131 -5.31 12.37 -8.58
C ILE A 131 -6.37 13.13 -7.76
N LEU A 132 -5.98 14.19 -7.07
CA LEU A 132 -6.90 14.98 -6.26
C LEU A 132 -8.00 15.66 -7.09
N ASP A 133 -7.68 16.11 -8.30
CA ASP A 133 -8.65 16.75 -9.19
C ASP A 133 -9.74 15.78 -9.68
N ARG A 134 -9.44 14.48 -9.73
CA ARG A 134 -10.42 13.42 -10.02
C ARG A 134 -11.25 13.01 -8.80
N HIS A 135 -10.85 13.46 -7.62
CA HIS A 135 -11.46 13.09 -6.33
C HIS A 135 -11.77 14.32 -5.48
N THR A 136 -12.32 15.37 -6.09
CA THR A 136 -12.67 16.62 -5.40
C THR A 136 -13.77 16.44 -4.36
N ASP A 137 -14.59 15.40 -4.49
CA ASP A 137 -15.55 14.94 -3.50
C ASP A 137 -14.89 14.61 -2.15
N ARG A 138 -13.64 14.14 -2.16
CA ARG A 138 -12.87 13.85 -0.93
C ARG A 138 -12.43 15.10 -0.17
N LEU A 139 -12.50 16.29 -0.78
CA LEU A 139 -12.19 17.56 -0.12
C LEU A 139 -13.32 18.01 0.81
N SER A 140 -14.54 17.58 0.55
CA SER A 140 -15.70 17.97 1.35
C SER A 140 -16.64 16.78 1.49
N THR A 141 -16.53 16.08 2.61
CA THR A 141 -17.51 15.06 2.99
C THR A 141 -18.62 15.73 3.80
N PRO A 142 -19.89 15.73 3.32
CA PRO A 142 -21.00 16.26 4.10
C PRO A 142 -21.23 15.42 5.36
N GLU A 143 -22.00 15.96 6.30
CA GLU A 143 -22.45 15.15 7.45
C GLU A 143 -23.35 14.02 6.95
N GLY A 144 -23.07 12.80 7.40
CA GLY A 144 -23.87 11.63 7.10
C GLY A 144 -24.43 11.02 8.38
N ARG A 145 -25.65 10.48 8.32
CA ARG A 145 -26.29 9.79 9.44
C ARG A 145 -26.86 8.46 8.99
N ALA A 146 -26.62 7.42 9.78
CA ALA A 146 -27.36 6.17 9.67
C ALA A 146 -28.47 6.17 10.70
N SER A 147 -29.56 5.47 10.38
CA SER A 147 -30.71 5.41 11.26
C SER A 147 -31.40 4.06 11.23
N ALA A 148 -32.27 3.82 12.20
CA ALA A 148 -33.31 2.80 12.08
C ALA A 148 -34.66 3.47 12.26
N TYR A 149 -35.70 2.96 11.61
CA TYR A 149 -37.05 3.44 11.82
C TYR A 149 -37.99 2.30 12.23
N ALA A 150 -38.97 2.64 13.06
CA ALA A 150 -40.21 1.90 13.20
C ALA A 150 -41.32 2.70 12.54
N ARG A 151 -41.92 2.15 11.49
CA ARG A 151 -42.95 2.80 10.67
C ARG A 151 -44.29 2.16 10.92
N VAL A 152 -45.30 2.98 11.21
CA VAL A 152 -46.71 2.56 11.15
C VAL A 152 -47.25 2.88 9.76
N PRO A 153 -47.47 1.90 8.87
CA PRO A 153 -47.76 2.17 7.47
C PRO A 153 -49.15 2.79 7.27
N VAL A 154 -49.20 3.95 6.62
CA VAL A 154 -50.46 4.62 6.24
C VAL A 154 -50.24 5.57 5.06
N ALA A 155 -51.03 5.39 4.01
CA ALA A 155 -50.98 6.24 2.81
C ALA A 155 -51.37 7.69 3.13
N LEU A 156 -50.93 8.66 2.33
CA LEU A 156 -51.22 10.08 2.55
C LEU A 156 -52.70 10.43 2.40
N ASP A 157 -53.43 9.68 1.59
CA ASP A 157 -54.86 9.84 1.31
C ASP A 157 -55.74 8.89 2.13
N ALA A 158 -55.17 8.23 3.15
CA ALA A 158 -55.92 7.34 4.02
C ALA A 158 -57.04 8.07 4.78
N PRO A 159 -58.12 7.36 5.16
CA PRO A 159 -59.15 7.90 6.05
C PRO A 159 -58.55 8.52 7.33
N ALA A 160 -59.11 9.65 7.76
CA ALA A 160 -58.56 10.45 8.87
C ALA A 160 -58.49 9.67 10.20
N ASP A 161 -59.44 8.79 10.45
CA ASP A 161 -59.45 7.88 11.60
C ASP A 161 -58.28 6.89 11.56
N ARG A 162 -57.95 6.37 10.38
CA ARG A 162 -56.80 5.48 10.17
C ARG A 162 -55.46 6.21 10.34
N ASP A 163 -55.33 7.41 9.78
CA ASP A 163 -54.11 8.22 9.95
C ASP A 163 -53.92 8.61 11.42
N ALA A 164 -54.99 9.02 12.11
CA ALA A 164 -54.96 9.34 13.54
C ALA A 164 -54.58 8.13 14.41
N ALA A 165 -55.11 6.93 14.11
CA ALA A 165 -54.73 5.71 14.82
C ALA A 165 -53.26 5.35 14.61
N ALA A 166 -52.75 5.49 13.37
CA ALA A 166 -51.35 5.25 13.06
C ALA A 166 -50.42 6.25 13.77
N ARG A 167 -50.79 7.53 13.76
CA ARG A 167 -50.09 8.58 14.50
C ARG A 167 -50.05 8.28 15.99
N ALA A 168 -51.18 7.93 16.59
CA ALA A 168 -51.28 7.65 18.02
C ALA A 168 -50.39 6.45 18.43
N LEU A 169 -50.29 5.41 17.60
CA LEU A 169 -49.36 4.31 17.87
C LEU A 169 -47.90 4.80 17.80
N ALA A 170 -47.53 5.56 16.77
CA ALA A 170 -46.18 6.10 16.64
C ALA A 170 -45.81 7.04 17.81
N GLU A 171 -46.74 7.88 18.27
CA GLU A 171 -46.57 8.75 19.44
C GLU A 171 -46.36 7.94 20.73
N ARG A 172 -47.09 6.83 20.92
CA ARG A 172 -46.85 5.92 22.07
C ARG A 172 -45.47 5.27 22.02
N ILE A 173 -45.02 4.86 20.84
CA ILE A 173 -43.67 4.28 20.66
C ILE A 173 -42.61 5.33 21.02
N ALA A 174 -42.74 6.55 20.47
CA ALA A 174 -41.82 7.64 20.76
C ALA A 174 -41.82 8.01 22.26
N ALA A 175 -43.00 8.17 22.87
CA ALA A 175 -43.13 8.50 24.30
C ALA A 175 -42.50 7.43 25.21
N THR A 176 -42.59 6.14 24.83
CA THR A 176 -41.98 5.05 25.60
C THR A 176 -40.46 5.09 25.58
N LEU A 177 -39.86 5.66 24.52
CA LEU A 177 -38.42 5.70 24.30
C LEU A 177 -37.81 7.10 24.48
N ALA A 178 -38.61 8.11 24.83
CA ALA A 178 -38.22 9.52 24.77
C ALA A 178 -37.02 9.87 25.67
N ASP A 179 -36.99 9.29 26.87
CA ASP A 179 -35.95 9.56 27.87
C ASP A 179 -34.79 8.55 27.81
N GLU A 180 -34.90 7.54 26.95
CA GLU A 180 -33.88 6.49 26.83
C GLU A 180 -32.65 6.98 26.06
N THR A 181 -31.49 6.45 26.43
CA THR A 181 -30.21 6.71 25.77
C THR A 181 -29.49 5.40 25.45
N GLY A 182 -28.53 5.44 24.53
CA GLY A 182 -27.82 4.22 24.11
C GLY A 182 -28.74 3.19 23.44
N LEU A 183 -29.84 3.65 22.81
CA LEU A 183 -30.76 2.78 22.10
C LEU A 183 -30.07 2.13 20.89
N PHE A 184 -30.20 0.81 20.78
CA PHE A 184 -29.86 0.07 19.58
C PHE A 184 -31.12 -0.16 18.73
N PRO A 185 -30.97 -0.43 17.42
CA PRO A 185 -32.11 -0.69 16.54
C PRO A 185 -33.07 -1.77 17.06
N ILE A 186 -32.55 -2.79 17.75
CA ILE A 186 -33.37 -3.85 18.36
C ILE A 186 -34.35 -3.32 19.43
N HIS A 187 -33.94 -2.34 20.24
CA HIS A 187 -34.82 -1.77 21.27
C HIS A 187 -36.02 -1.05 20.66
N LEU A 188 -35.82 -0.38 19.52
CA LEU A 188 -36.88 0.27 18.77
C LEU A 188 -37.83 -0.76 18.16
N ASP A 189 -37.31 -1.81 17.50
CA ASP A 189 -38.13 -2.87 16.89
C ASP A 189 -38.98 -3.60 17.94
N GLU A 190 -38.36 -4.07 19.02
CA GLU A 190 -39.05 -4.79 20.09
C GLU A 190 -40.14 -3.94 20.76
N THR A 191 -39.83 -2.66 21.04
CA THR A 191 -40.81 -1.73 21.63
C THR A 191 -41.97 -1.48 20.68
N ALA A 192 -41.69 -1.26 19.40
CA ALA A 192 -42.73 -0.98 18.41
C ALA A 192 -43.64 -2.18 18.17
N ARG A 193 -43.07 -3.40 18.05
CA ARG A 193 -43.86 -4.65 17.93
C ARG A 193 -44.75 -4.88 19.13
N ARG A 194 -44.20 -4.74 20.35
CA ARG A 194 -44.94 -4.91 21.60
C ARG A 194 -46.12 -3.93 21.71
N LEU A 195 -45.93 -2.66 21.33
CA LEU A 195 -46.98 -1.65 21.41
C LEU A 195 -48.02 -1.74 20.28
N ALA A 196 -47.69 -2.43 19.19
CA ALA A 196 -48.61 -2.70 18.08
C ALA A 196 -49.50 -3.93 18.33
N GLU A 197 -49.09 -4.85 19.21
CA GLU A 197 -49.84 -6.07 19.52
C GLU A 197 -51.27 -5.75 20.00
N GLY A 198 -52.27 -6.44 19.43
CA GLY A 198 -53.68 -6.24 19.75
C GLY A 198 -54.31 -4.94 19.21
N THR A 199 -53.55 -4.06 18.55
CA THR A 199 -54.08 -2.80 18.00
C THR A 199 -54.72 -2.94 16.62
N GLY A 200 -54.44 -4.05 15.92
CA GLY A 200 -54.82 -4.23 14.51
C GLY A 200 -53.97 -3.44 13.50
N LEU A 201 -52.97 -2.69 13.97
CA LEU A 201 -51.99 -1.98 13.14
C LEU A 201 -50.71 -2.80 12.98
N THR A 202 -50.03 -2.61 11.86
CA THR A 202 -48.72 -3.22 11.57
C THR A 202 -47.60 -2.22 11.79
N VAL A 203 -46.39 -2.73 12.08
CA VAL A 203 -45.17 -1.93 12.13
C VAL A 203 -44.14 -2.54 11.18
N GLU A 204 -43.58 -1.70 10.33
CA GLU A 204 -42.40 -2.00 9.53
C GLU A 204 -41.14 -1.50 10.24
N PHE A 205 -40.06 -2.24 10.14
CA PHE A 205 -38.78 -1.86 10.72
C PHE A 205 -37.67 -2.09 9.71
N ALA A 206 -36.77 -1.12 9.57
CA ALA A 206 -35.54 -1.30 8.82
C ALA A 206 -34.41 -0.39 9.33
N PRO A 207 -33.17 -0.89 9.38
CA PRO A 207 -31.98 -0.04 9.43
C PRO A 207 -31.75 0.62 8.06
N THR A 208 -31.04 1.72 8.08
CA THR A 208 -30.60 2.48 6.91
C THR A 208 -29.11 2.75 7.04
N ASP A 209 -28.39 2.64 5.93
CA ASP A 209 -26.97 2.99 5.88
C ASP A 209 -26.76 4.50 6.08
N VAL A 210 -25.50 4.90 6.21
CA VAL A 210 -25.15 6.32 6.32
C VAL A 210 -25.56 7.07 5.06
N GLN A 211 -26.41 8.08 5.23
CA GLN A 211 -26.87 8.94 4.15
C GLN A 211 -26.63 10.41 4.51
N PRO A 212 -26.20 11.27 3.56
CA PRO A 212 -26.28 12.71 3.73
C PRO A 212 -27.75 13.16 3.75
N LYS A 213 -28.01 14.36 4.28
CA LYS A 213 -29.39 14.85 4.45
C LYS A 213 -30.13 14.95 3.10
N GLU A 214 -29.43 15.38 2.07
CA GLU A 214 -29.97 15.71 0.75
C GLU A 214 -30.44 14.48 -0.05
N THR A 215 -30.08 13.26 0.36
CA THR A 215 -30.55 12.02 -0.30
C THR A 215 -31.78 11.44 0.37
N LEU A 216 -32.21 11.99 1.51
CA LEU A 216 -33.37 11.54 2.27
C LEU A 216 -34.63 12.33 1.87
N VAL A 217 -35.80 11.77 2.16
CA VAL A 217 -37.06 12.54 2.09
C VAL A 217 -36.99 13.68 3.11
N ASP A 218 -37.29 14.91 2.70
CA ASP A 218 -37.10 16.13 3.50
C ASP A 218 -37.56 15.99 4.95
N SER A 219 -38.81 15.55 5.21
CA SER A 219 -39.34 15.40 6.57
C SER A 219 -38.55 14.38 7.41
N TYR A 220 -38.11 13.29 6.79
CA TYR A 220 -37.29 12.27 7.42
C TYR A 220 -35.88 12.80 7.70
N GLY A 221 -35.27 13.46 6.72
CA GLY A 221 -33.94 14.06 6.83
C GLY A 221 -33.89 15.14 7.89
N ASP A 222 -34.86 16.05 7.94
CA ASP A 222 -34.98 17.09 8.96
C ASP A 222 -35.00 16.51 10.38
N ALA A 223 -35.86 15.51 10.60
CA ALA A 223 -35.99 14.87 11.90
C ALA A 223 -34.74 14.08 12.30
N LEU A 224 -34.20 13.26 11.39
CA LEU A 224 -32.97 12.49 11.64
C LEU A 224 -31.79 13.43 11.96
N PHE A 225 -31.65 14.53 11.21
CA PHE A 225 -30.56 15.48 11.42
C PHE A 225 -30.74 16.40 12.64
N ALA A 226 -31.95 16.47 13.22
CA ALA A 226 -32.22 17.14 14.48
C ALA A 226 -31.77 16.34 15.73
N ILE A 227 -31.64 15.01 15.63
CA ILE A 227 -31.23 14.15 16.76
C ILE A 227 -29.76 14.43 17.11
N ARG A 228 -29.46 14.88 18.34
CA ARG A 228 -28.09 15.34 18.67
C ARG A 228 -27.12 14.23 19.02
N GLU A 229 -27.63 13.09 19.48
CA GLU A 229 -26.86 12.03 20.11
C GLU A 229 -27.21 10.67 19.50
N VAL A 230 -26.19 9.86 19.21
CA VAL A 230 -26.38 8.48 18.74
C VAL A 230 -27.03 7.65 19.85
N GLY A 231 -27.98 6.79 19.49
CA GLY A 231 -28.75 6.02 20.45
C GLY A 231 -29.93 6.78 21.03
N ARG A 232 -30.40 7.84 20.37
CA ARG A 232 -31.64 8.56 20.68
C ARG A 232 -32.59 8.58 19.50
N ILE A 233 -33.88 8.71 19.80
CA ILE A 233 -34.92 8.89 18.78
C ILE A 233 -35.19 10.38 18.49
N ALA A 234 -35.86 10.64 17.38
CA ALA A 234 -36.46 11.95 17.09
C ALA A 234 -37.49 12.29 18.18
N PRO A 235 -37.60 13.57 18.60
CA PRO A 235 -38.54 13.99 19.65
C PRO A 235 -40.01 13.71 19.31
N GLU A 236 -40.36 13.77 18.03
CA GLU A 236 -41.71 13.55 17.54
C GLU A 236 -41.70 12.53 16.39
N PRO A 237 -42.74 11.69 16.27
CA PRO A 237 -42.92 10.87 15.08
C PRO A 237 -43.08 11.70 13.82
N VAL A 238 -42.51 11.23 12.73
CA VAL A 238 -42.41 11.96 11.47
C VAL A 238 -43.42 11.42 10.47
N ARG A 239 -44.26 12.29 9.92
CA ARG A 239 -45.11 11.93 8.79
C ARG A 239 -44.27 11.89 7.51
N THR A 240 -44.20 10.73 6.88
CA THR A 240 -43.63 10.54 5.54
C THR A 240 -44.71 10.06 4.58
N ARG A 241 -44.42 9.92 3.28
CA ARG A 241 -45.41 9.41 2.31
C ARG A 241 -45.87 7.96 2.55
N TRP A 242 -45.15 7.22 3.40
CA TRP A 242 -45.40 5.80 3.68
C TRP A 242 -46.10 5.56 5.01
N GLY A 243 -46.10 6.54 5.92
CA GLY A 243 -46.73 6.40 7.23
C GLY A 243 -46.12 7.32 8.26
N TRP A 244 -46.20 6.90 9.52
CA TRP A 244 -45.62 7.59 10.66
C TRP A 244 -44.37 6.87 11.14
N ASP A 245 -43.23 7.56 11.14
CA ASP A 245 -41.92 7.01 11.45
C ASP A 245 -41.43 7.47 12.82
N VAL A 246 -41.03 6.54 13.68
CA VAL A 246 -40.18 6.82 14.85
C VAL A 246 -38.74 6.51 14.44
N ILE A 247 -37.90 7.54 14.43
CA ILE A 247 -36.55 7.48 13.85
C ILE A 247 -35.52 7.45 14.97
N LEU A 248 -34.62 6.46 14.95
CA LEU A 248 -33.46 6.33 15.84
C LEU A 248 -32.18 6.71 15.08
N LEU A 249 -31.37 7.59 15.65
CA LEU A 249 -30.02 7.85 15.16
C LEU A 249 -29.08 6.72 15.60
N SER A 250 -28.58 5.91 14.66
CA SER A 250 -27.70 4.77 14.97
C SER A 250 -26.22 5.08 14.73
N GLN A 251 -25.89 6.01 13.83
CA GLN A 251 -24.52 6.42 13.54
C GLN A 251 -24.47 7.85 13.02
N ARG A 252 -23.39 8.58 13.34
CA ARG A 252 -23.10 9.91 12.77
C ARG A 252 -21.68 9.95 12.23
N ILE A 253 -21.55 10.39 10.98
CA ILE A 253 -20.29 10.79 10.36
C ILE A 253 -20.30 12.33 10.26
N PRO A 254 -19.43 13.04 10.99
CA PRO A 254 -19.42 14.49 10.98
C PRO A 254 -19.00 15.02 9.60
N ALA A 255 -19.52 16.19 9.23
CA ALA A 255 -19.02 16.91 8.07
C ALA A 255 -17.52 17.18 8.24
N ARG A 256 -16.74 16.92 7.20
CA ARG A 256 -15.30 17.18 7.20
C ARG A 256 -14.89 17.88 5.91
N LYS A 257 -14.26 19.04 6.08
CA LYS A 257 -13.51 19.70 5.02
C LYS A 257 -12.04 19.34 5.17
N ARG A 258 -11.45 18.78 4.13
CA ARG A 258 -10.02 18.45 4.08
C ARG A 258 -9.32 19.39 3.12
N THR A 259 -8.11 19.79 3.46
CA THR A 259 -7.31 20.60 2.54
C THR A 259 -6.65 19.71 1.49
N ARG A 260 -6.22 20.32 0.37
CA ARG A 260 -5.48 19.57 -0.66
C ARG A 260 -4.15 19.06 -0.13
N GLU A 261 -3.51 19.82 0.77
CA GLU A 261 -2.26 19.45 1.42
C GLU A 261 -2.44 18.22 2.31
N GLU A 262 -3.53 18.14 3.08
CA GLU A 262 -3.84 16.96 3.90
C GLU A 262 -4.03 15.72 3.05
N LEU A 263 -4.80 15.81 1.96
CA LEU A 263 -5.00 14.68 1.05
C LEU A 263 -3.74 14.31 0.28
N ALA A 264 -2.91 15.29 -0.09
CA ALA A 264 -1.63 15.05 -0.73
C ALA A 264 -0.67 14.29 0.19
N ALA A 265 -0.60 14.68 1.48
CA ALA A 265 0.20 13.98 2.48
C ALA A 265 -0.30 12.55 2.71
N GLU A 266 -1.62 12.34 2.78
CA GLU A 266 -2.22 11.01 2.90
C GLU A 266 -1.93 10.12 1.69
N ALA A 267 -2.05 10.66 0.47
CA ALA A 267 -1.87 9.89 -0.76
C ALA A 267 -0.40 9.62 -1.10
N PHE A 268 0.53 10.45 -0.61
CA PHE A 268 1.92 10.44 -1.05
C PHE A 268 2.63 9.08 -0.93
N PRO A 269 2.53 8.30 0.17
CA PRO A 269 3.22 7.01 0.26
C PRO A 269 2.83 6.03 -0.86
N ASP A 270 1.53 5.92 -1.15
CA ASP A 270 1.01 5.00 -2.18
C ASP A 270 1.29 5.52 -3.59
N VAL A 271 1.18 6.84 -3.79
CA VAL A 271 1.56 7.48 -5.06
C VAL A 271 3.04 7.30 -5.33
N ARG A 272 3.91 7.51 -4.34
CA ARG A 272 5.36 7.33 -4.45
C ARG A 272 5.71 5.88 -4.78
N ARG A 273 5.12 4.90 -4.09
CA ARG A 273 5.29 3.46 -4.39
C ARG A 273 4.88 3.14 -5.83
N SER A 274 3.73 3.65 -6.28
CA SER A 274 3.26 3.44 -7.65
C SER A 274 4.15 4.15 -8.68
N TYR A 275 4.65 5.34 -8.33
CA TYR A 275 5.53 6.14 -9.19
C TYR A 275 6.92 5.51 -9.35
N PHE A 276 7.39 4.72 -8.37
CA PHE A 276 8.61 3.92 -8.50
C PHE A 276 8.55 3.00 -9.72
N GLN A 277 7.42 2.32 -9.96
CA GLN A 277 7.25 1.46 -11.13
C GLN A 277 7.27 2.26 -12.44
N VAL A 278 6.70 3.47 -12.44
CA VAL A 278 6.77 4.38 -13.60
C VAL A 278 8.22 4.79 -13.87
N TRP A 279 8.98 5.07 -12.82
CA TRP A 279 10.40 5.41 -12.90
C TRP A 279 11.25 4.25 -13.45
N VAL A 280 11.08 3.03 -12.92
CA VAL A 280 11.73 1.81 -13.44
C VAL A 280 11.40 1.58 -14.93
N ASN A 281 10.13 1.70 -15.31
CA ASN A 281 9.72 1.61 -16.71
C ASN A 281 10.31 2.73 -17.59
N GLY A 282 10.58 3.90 -16.99
CA GLY A 282 11.35 4.97 -17.63
C GLY A 282 12.78 4.52 -17.96
N ILE A 283 13.46 3.86 -17.02
CA ILE A 283 14.80 3.32 -17.21
C ILE A 283 14.82 2.28 -18.35
N VAL A 284 13.92 1.29 -18.29
CA VAL A 284 13.79 0.24 -19.34
C VAL A 284 13.65 0.87 -20.73
N ARG A 285 12.77 1.87 -20.88
CA ARG A 285 12.59 2.58 -22.15
C ARG A 285 13.84 3.35 -22.56
N SER A 286 14.50 4.02 -21.63
CA SER A 286 15.71 4.80 -21.92
C SER A 286 16.89 3.94 -22.38
N LEU A 287 16.99 2.72 -21.87
CA LEU A 287 18.01 1.76 -22.28
C LEU A 287 17.68 1.06 -23.61
N GLY A 288 16.46 1.21 -24.13
CA GLY A 288 16.03 0.58 -25.38
C GLY A 288 16.13 -0.96 -25.34
N VAL A 289 16.05 -1.56 -24.15
CA VAL A 289 16.25 -3.00 -23.99
C VAL A 289 15.02 -3.77 -24.42
N LYS A 290 15.24 -4.89 -25.10
CA LYS A 290 14.24 -5.92 -25.33
C LYS A 290 14.41 -6.97 -24.24
N ILE A 291 13.36 -7.20 -23.45
CA ILE A 291 13.34 -8.25 -22.43
C ILE A 291 12.76 -9.50 -23.08
N GLU A 292 13.56 -10.56 -23.16
CA GLU A 292 13.14 -11.88 -23.61
C GLU A 292 13.05 -12.78 -22.38
N ILE A 293 11.88 -13.36 -22.14
CA ILE A 293 11.62 -14.27 -21.03
C ILE A 293 11.36 -15.64 -21.63
N ASP A 294 12.15 -16.63 -21.24
CA ASP A 294 11.92 -18.03 -21.56
C ASP A 294 11.09 -18.67 -20.43
N PRO A 295 9.77 -18.87 -20.62
CA PRO A 295 8.92 -19.40 -19.56
C PRO A 295 9.22 -20.86 -19.24
N GLU A 296 9.76 -21.65 -20.18
CA GLU A 296 10.09 -23.05 -19.95
C GLU A 296 11.29 -23.17 -19.02
N GLN A 297 12.32 -22.33 -19.22
CA GLN A 297 13.47 -22.30 -18.31
C GLN A 297 13.11 -21.76 -16.93
N LEU A 298 12.19 -20.80 -16.84
CA LEU A 298 11.75 -20.26 -15.55
C LEU A 298 11.01 -21.33 -14.73
N ALA A 299 10.12 -22.11 -15.36
CA ALA A 299 9.38 -23.17 -14.68
C ALA A 299 10.28 -24.30 -14.14
N GLN A 300 11.43 -24.57 -14.78
CA GLN A 300 12.39 -25.57 -14.31
C GLN A 300 13.06 -25.19 -12.99
N ILE A 301 13.10 -23.90 -12.63
CA ILE A 301 13.69 -23.43 -11.36
C ILE A 301 12.76 -23.76 -10.19
N ASP A 302 11.44 -23.63 -10.38
CA ASP A 302 10.43 -23.92 -9.35
C ASP A 302 10.38 -25.41 -8.98
N GLU A 303 10.80 -26.31 -9.87
CA GLU A 303 10.88 -27.75 -9.59
C GLU A 303 12.12 -28.16 -8.78
N VAL A 304 13.16 -27.32 -8.76
CA VAL A 304 14.45 -27.61 -8.10
C VAL A 304 14.54 -27.00 -6.70
N MET A 305 13.68 -26.03 -6.37
CA MET A 305 13.58 -25.42 -5.05
C MET A 305 12.34 -25.95 -4.28
N PRO A 306 12.49 -26.87 -3.31
CA PRO A 306 11.40 -27.37 -2.48
C PRO A 306 10.87 -26.34 -1.46
#